data_AF-A0A9P7TDY0-F1
#
_entry.id   AF-A0A9P7TDY0-F1
#
_cell.length_a   1.000
_cell.length_b   1.000
_cell.length_c   1.000
_cell.angle_alpha   90.00
_cell.angle_beta   90.00
_cell.angle_gamma   90.00
#
_symmetry.space_group_name_H-M   'P 1'
#
loop_
_entity.id
_entity.type
_entity.pdbx_description
1 polymer ?
#
loop_
_entity_poly.entity_id
_entity_poly.type
_entity_poly.pdbx_seq_one_letter_code
_entity_poly.pdbx_strand_id
1 'polypeptide(L)'
;MRTYGLMDPSNKDMPQTKKTDVLQHILRLLDANHDEVVSHDEFTDFMSRGGTLPDLGTGPGHHGDDEYEYEIHHWEKYHDENTKLEDLTHPEDIEHFKHHEEMERQEEEQARRDKVQVIEENIPAKFRRQH
;
A
#
# COMPACT_ATOMS: atom_id res chain seq x y z
N MET A 1 -16.75 6.13 3.11
CA MET A 1 -15.78 5.65 4.12
C MET A 1 -14.44 5.37 3.44
N ARG A 2 -13.31 5.77 4.04
CA ARG A 2 -11.96 5.54 3.49
C ARG A 2 -11.22 4.57 4.40
N THR A 3 -10.85 3.41 3.89
CA THR A 3 -10.12 2.37 4.63
C THR A 3 -8.72 2.28 4.05
N TYR A 4 -7.71 2.69 4.81
CA TYR A 4 -6.30 2.51 4.44
C TYR A 4 -5.89 1.05 4.66
N GLY A 5 -5.03 0.49 3.80
CA GLY A 5 -4.55 -0.89 3.88
C GLY A 5 -5.53 -1.98 3.39
N LEU A 6 -6.82 -1.90 3.74
CA LEU A 6 -7.80 -2.96 3.38
C LEU A 6 -8.00 -3.12 1.86
N MET A 7 -7.85 -2.02 1.11
CA MET A 7 -7.96 -1.97 -0.34
C MET A 7 -6.60 -1.96 -1.05
N ASP A 8 -5.53 -2.18 -0.30
CA ASP A 8 -4.18 -2.24 -0.83
C ASP A 8 -4.00 -3.42 -1.82
N PRO A 9 -3.12 -3.30 -2.83
CA PRO A 9 -2.81 -4.40 -3.75
C PRO A 9 -2.35 -5.69 -3.07
N SER A 10 -1.71 -5.63 -1.90
CA SER A 10 -1.37 -6.81 -1.08
C SER A 10 -2.60 -7.65 -0.71
N ASN A 11 -3.78 -7.02 -0.60
CA ASN A 11 -5.06 -7.65 -0.32
C ASN A 11 -5.87 -7.98 -1.59
N LYS A 12 -5.25 -8.01 -2.79
CA LYS A 12 -5.96 -8.26 -4.07
C LYS A 12 -6.70 -9.60 -4.11
N ASP A 13 -6.13 -10.63 -3.48
CA ASP A 13 -6.69 -11.98 -3.47
C ASP A 13 -7.80 -12.19 -2.43
N MET A 14 -7.99 -11.20 -1.54
CA MET A 14 -9.06 -11.23 -0.55
C MET A 14 -10.42 -10.88 -1.20
N PRO A 15 -11.44 -11.75 -1.10
CA PRO A 15 -12.77 -11.44 -1.60
C PRO A 15 -13.36 -10.18 -0.95
N GLN A 16 -14.12 -9.41 -1.71
CA GLN A 16 -14.78 -8.19 -1.21
C GLN A 16 -15.71 -8.43 -0.01
N THR A 17 -16.34 -9.61 0.04
CA THR A 17 -17.15 -10.03 1.20
C THR A 17 -16.29 -10.14 2.46
N LYS A 18 -15.13 -10.82 2.38
CA LYS A 18 -14.20 -10.93 3.51
C LYS A 18 -13.64 -9.56 3.93
N LYS A 19 -13.36 -8.66 2.99
CA LYS A 19 -12.97 -7.27 3.31
C LYS A 19 -14.06 -6.54 4.08
N THR A 20 -15.32 -6.71 3.67
CA THR A 20 -16.47 -6.11 4.36
C THR A 20 -16.65 -6.69 5.76
N ASP A 21 -16.49 -8.01 5.92
CA ASP A 21 -16.60 -8.68 7.21
C ASP A 21 -15.52 -8.19 8.19
N VAL A 22 -14.28 -8.04 7.71
CA VAL A 22 -13.15 -7.45 8.44
C VAL A 22 -13.51 -6.04 8.90
N LEU A 23 -13.99 -5.19 7.99
CA LEU A 23 -14.36 -3.82 8.29
C LEU A 23 -15.44 -3.74 9.38
N GLN A 24 -16.50 -4.53 9.22
CA GLN A 24 -17.60 -4.58 10.20
C GLN A 24 -17.14 -5.14 11.55
N HIS A 25 -16.20 -6.08 11.55
CA HIS A 25 -15.61 -6.60 12.78
C HIS A 25 -14.85 -5.51 13.54
N ILE A 26 -14.01 -4.74 12.84
CA ILE A 26 -13.25 -3.63 13.43
C ILE A 26 -14.17 -2.51 13.93
N LEU A 27 -15.18 -2.10 13.15
CA LEU A 27 -16.15 -1.09 13.59
C LEU A 27 -16.89 -1.53 14.85
N ARG A 28 -17.34 -2.80 14.94
CA ARG A 28 -17.98 -3.31 16.16
C ARG A 28 -17.10 -3.27 17.41
N LEU A 29 -15.77 -3.27 17.25
CA LEU A 29 -14.83 -3.19 18.37
C LEU A 29 -14.52 -1.76 18.80
N LEU A 30 -14.44 -0.84 17.84
CA LEU A 30 -13.88 0.50 18.05
C LEU A 30 -14.92 1.62 17.97
N ASP A 31 -15.86 1.54 17.02
CA ASP A 31 -16.87 2.57 16.76
C ASP A 31 -18.02 2.45 17.77
N ALA A 32 -17.89 3.20 18.86
CA ALA A 32 -18.80 3.15 19.99
C ALA A 32 -20.05 4.00 19.78
N ASN A 33 -19.96 5.02 18.92
CA ASN A 33 -21.06 5.93 18.61
C ASN A 33 -21.87 5.51 17.36
N HIS A 34 -21.38 4.52 16.62
CA HIS A 34 -21.96 3.97 15.39
C HIS A 34 -22.07 4.98 14.24
N ASP A 35 -21.08 5.86 14.09
CA ASP A 35 -20.98 6.83 12.99
C ASP A 35 -20.17 6.34 11.78
N GLU A 36 -19.76 5.06 11.81
CA GLU A 36 -18.92 4.39 10.80
C GLU A 36 -17.51 4.98 10.67
N VAL A 37 -17.05 5.72 11.68
CA VAL A 37 -15.69 6.28 11.80
C VAL A 37 -15.12 5.85 13.15
N VAL A 38 -13.80 5.65 13.19
CA VAL A 38 -13.09 5.46 14.45
C VAL A 38 -12.37 6.75 14.77
N SER A 39 -12.86 7.48 15.77
CA SER A 39 -12.21 8.68 16.27
C SER A 39 -10.97 8.36 17.09
N HIS A 40 -10.09 9.35 17.25
CA HIS A 40 -8.92 9.22 18.14
C HIS A 40 -9.32 8.85 19.58
N ASP A 41 -10.41 9.42 20.07
CA ASP A 41 -10.88 9.21 21.45
C ASP A 41 -11.40 7.79 21.63
N GLU A 42 -12.20 7.27 20.70
CA GLU A 42 -12.66 5.88 20.69
C GLU A 42 -11.51 4.88 20.65
N PHE A 43 -10.53 5.13 19.78
CA PHE A 43 -9.33 4.28 19.70
C PHE A 43 -8.53 4.31 21.01
N THR A 44 -8.32 5.49 21.59
CA THR A 44 -7.59 5.65 22.85
C THR A 44 -8.32 4.98 24.01
N ASP A 45 -9.64 5.14 24.09
CA ASP A 45 -10.49 4.50 25.09
C ASP A 45 -10.41 2.99 24.98
N PHE A 46 -10.51 2.43 23.77
CA PHE A 46 -10.36 0.99 23.51
C PHE A 46 -9.02 0.47 24.03
N MET A 47 -7.92 1.15 23.67
CA MET A 47 -6.57 0.77 24.10
C MET A 47 -6.38 0.90 25.62
N SER A 48 -6.91 1.96 26.25
CA SER A 48 -6.80 2.18 27.70
C SER A 48 -7.50 1.10 28.53
N ARG A 49 -8.53 0.46 27.97
CA ARG A 49 -9.26 -0.66 28.57
C ARG A 49 -8.56 -2.00 28.36
N GLY A 50 -7.37 -2.00 27.76
CA GLY A 50 -6.61 -3.19 27.41
C GLY A 50 -7.14 -3.91 26.17
N GLY A 51 -7.90 -3.22 25.32
CA GLY A 51 -8.35 -3.75 24.03
C GLY A 51 -7.17 -4.07 23.12
N THR A 52 -7.25 -5.19 22.43
CA THR A 52 -6.30 -5.59 21.39
C THR A 52 -7.04 -5.86 20.11
N LEU A 53 -6.46 -5.45 18.98
CA LEU A 53 -7.00 -5.82 17.68
C LEU A 53 -6.73 -7.31 17.45
N PRO A 54 -7.76 -8.13 17.13
CA PRO A 54 -7.56 -9.54 16.86
C PRO A 54 -6.84 -9.73 15.52
N ASP A 55 -6.05 -10.80 15.43
CA ASP A 55 -5.59 -11.29 14.13
C ASP A 55 -6.80 -11.85 13.37
N LEU A 56 -7.07 -11.27 12.20
CA LEU A 56 -8.19 -11.64 11.33
C LEU A 56 -7.81 -12.70 10.29
N GLY A 57 -6.58 -13.22 10.32
CA GLY A 57 -6.10 -14.25 9.39
C GLY A 57 -6.20 -13.78 7.94
N THR A 58 -5.89 -12.51 7.72
CA THR A 58 -5.99 -11.85 6.41
C THR A 58 -4.69 -11.86 5.63
N GLY A 59 -3.59 -12.22 6.27
CA GLY A 59 -2.24 -12.22 5.70
C GLY A 59 -1.22 -11.84 6.77
N PRO A 60 0.07 -11.81 6.42
CA PRO A 60 1.15 -11.43 7.33
C PRO A 60 0.97 -10.01 7.90
N GLY A 61 0.29 -9.13 7.16
CA GLY A 61 0.18 -7.71 7.46
C GLY A 61 0.93 -6.89 6.43
N HIS A 62 1.00 -5.58 6.66
CA HIS A 62 1.89 -4.65 5.97
C HIS A 62 2.45 -3.78 7.10
N HIS A 63 3.63 -4.13 7.60
CA HIS A 63 4.34 -3.47 8.71
C HIS A 63 5.05 -2.16 8.27
N GLY A 64 5.35 -1.98 6.98
CA GLY A 64 6.07 -0.82 6.44
C GLY A 64 5.78 -0.52 4.97
N ASP A 65 6.78 -0.01 4.25
CA ASP A 65 6.73 0.11 2.79
C ASP A 65 7.12 -1.23 2.13
N ASP A 66 6.99 -1.30 0.80
CA ASP A 66 7.22 -2.55 0.05
C ASP A 66 8.63 -3.13 0.25
N GLU A 67 9.64 -2.26 0.45
CA GLU A 67 11.03 -2.68 0.72
C GLU A 67 11.15 -3.31 2.11
N TYR A 68 10.62 -2.65 3.15
CA TYR A 68 10.68 -3.18 4.52
C TYR A 68 9.92 -4.50 4.64
N GLU A 69 8.76 -4.64 3.97
CA GLU A 69 8.02 -5.89 3.94
C GLU A 69 8.80 -7.02 3.27
N TYR A 70 9.41 -6.74 2.12
CA TYR A 70 10.26 -7.71 1.42
C TYR A 70 11.43 -8.15 2.31
N GLU A 71 12.04 -7.21 3.03
CA GLU A 71 13.15 -7.49 3.95
C GLU A 71 12.73 -8.45 5.08
N ILE A 72 11.68 -8.11 5.84
CA ILE A 72 11.32 -8.88 7.05
C ILE A 72 10.58 -10.19 6.74
N HIS A 73 9.79 -10.26 5.67
CA HIS A 73 8.94 -11.42 5.40
C HIS A 73 9.55 -12.42 4.42
N HIS A 74 10.44 -11.95 3.55
CA HIS A 74 11.04 -12.78 2.52
C HIS A 74 12.56 -12.87 2.66
N TRP A 75 13.25 -11.73 2.65
CA TRP A 75 14.71 -11.69 2.67
C TRP A 75 15.27 -12.41 3.89
N GLU A 76 14.93 -12.02 5.12
CA GLU A 76 15.46 -12.66 6.34
C GLU A 76 15.15 -14.16 6.44
N LYS A 77 14.11 -14.63 5.73
CA LYS A 77 13.65 -16.02 5.79
C LYS A 77 14.35 -16.93 4.78
N TYR A 78 14.63 -16.41 3.58
CA TYR A 78 15.13 -17.20 2.46
C TYR A 78 16.53 -16.80 2.00
N HIS A 79 17.00 -15.63 2.43
CA HIS A 79 18.25 -15.04 2.03
C HIS A 79 19.07 -14.58 3.24
N ASP A 80 20.38 -14.51 3.06
CA ASP A 80 21.31 -14.02 4.07
C ASP A 80 22.48 -13.26 3.42
N GLU A 81 23.47 -12.87 4.22
CA GLU A 81 24.65 -12.12 3.75
C GLU A 81 25.48 -12.85 2.68
N ASN A 82 25.29 -14.17 2.51
CA ASN A 82 25.95 -14.99 1.50
C ASN A 82 25.09 -15.24 0.25
N THR A 83 23.83 -14.81 0.25
CA THR A 83 22.94 -14.88 -0.91
C THR A 83 23.56 -14.14 -2.07
N LYS A 84 23.62 -14.80 -3.23
CA LYS A 84 24.09 -14.18 -4.47
C LYS A 84 22.90 -13.82 -5.35
N LEU A 85 23.17 -12.99 -6.36
CA LEU A 85 22.17 -12.62 -7.37
C LEU A 85 21.54 -13.84 -8.07
N GLU A 86 22.30 -14.93 -8.22
CA GLU A 86 21.83 -16.19 -8.80
C GLU A 86 20.83 -16.96 -7.92
N ASP A 87 20.78 -16.66 -6.61
CA ASP A 87 19.86 -17.28 -5.65
C ASP A 87 18.52 -16.52 -5.54
N LEU A 88 18.44 -15.28 -6.05
CA LEU A 88 17.27 -14.41 -6.05
C LEU A 88 16.25 -14.81 -7.12
N THR A 89 15.71 -16.02 -6.98
CA THR A 89 14.87 -16.66 -8.00
C THR A 89 13.48 -17.04 -7.48
N HIS A 90 13.15 -16.69 -6.23
CA HIS A 90 11.81 -16.93 -5.71
C HIS A 90 10.80 -16.06 -6.46
N PRO A 91 9.55 -16.53 -6.64
CA PRO A 91 8.50 -15.71 -7.25
C PRO A 91 8.38 -14.32 -6.62
N GLU A 92 8.50 -14.24 -5.30
CA GLU A 92 8.47 -13.00 -4.52
C GLU A 92 9.67 -12.08 -4.82
N ASP A 93 10.89 -12.63 -5.01
CA ASP A 93 12.08 -11.87 -5.45
C ASP A 93 11.83 -11.23 -6.83
N ILE A 94 11.32 -12.03 -7.76
CA ILE A 94 11.08 -11.60 -9.15
C ILE A 94 9.98 -10.53 -9.20
N GLU A 95 8.89 -10.70 -8.44
CA GLU A 95 7.82 -9.70 -8.38
C GLU A 95 8.29 -8.39 -7.75
N HIS A 96 9.09 -8.46 -6.67
CA HIS A 96 9.69 -7.30 -6.03
C HIS A 96 10.55 -6.49 -7.01
N PHE A 97 11.54 -7.13 -7.66
CA PHE A 97 12.41 -6.43 -8.61
C PHE A 97 11.66 -5.87 -9.82
N LYS A 98 10.69 -6.62 -10.35
CA LYS A 98 9.84 -6.13 -11.45
C LYS A 98 9.05 -4.89 -11.05
N HIS A 99 8.62 -4.79 -9.79
CA HIS A 99 7.96 -3.60 -9.29
C HIS A 99 8.90 -2.39 -9.23
N HIS A 100 10.13 -2.58 -8.75
CA HIS A 100 11.16 -1.54 -8.74
C HIS A 100 11.53 -1.07 -10.15
N GLU A 101 11.71 -1.99 -11.10
CA GLU A 101 11.97 -1.64 -12.50
C GLU A 101 10.84 -0.77 -13.10
N GLU A 102 9.59 -1.08 -12.76
CA GLU A 102 8.44 -0.28 -13.21
C GLU A 102 8.42 1.11 -12.57
N MET A 103 8.71 1.21 -11.27
CA MET A 103 8.80 2.49 -10.57
C MET A 103 9.91 3.37 -11.14
N GLU A 104 11.11 2.82 -11.32
CA GLU A 104 12.25 3.54 -11.91
C GLU A 104 11.90 4.04 -13.32
N ARG A 105 11.26 3.20 -14.15
CA ARG A 105 10.79 3.60 -15.48
C ARG A 105 9.79 4.76 -15.42
N GLN A 106 8.85 4.72 -14.48
CA GLN A 106 7.87 5.80 -14.29
C GLN A 106 8.53 7.09 -13.81
N GLU A 107 9.50 7.00 -12.91
CA GLU A 107 10.29 8.13 -12.43
C GLU A 107 11.12 8.76 -13.55
N GLU A 108 11.76 7.95 -14.41
CA GLU A 108 12.48 8.43 -15.59
C GLU A 108 11.54 9.13 -16.58
N GLU A 109 10.36 8.56 -16.82
CA GLU A 109 9.35 9.17 -17.68
C GLU A 109 8.87 10.52 -17.11
N GLN A 110 8.64 10.58 -15.80
CA GLN A 110 8.24 11.79 -15.11
C GLN A 110 9.37 12.84 -15.14
N ALA A 111 10.60 12.46 -14.84
CA ALA A 111 11.76 13.35 -14.93
C ALA A 111 11.99 13.88 -16.36
N ARG A 112 11.67 13.08 -17.38
CA ARG A 112 11.69 13.54 -18.78
C ARG A 112 10.59 14.56 -19.05
N ARG A 113 9.39 14.37 -18.48
CA ARG A 113 8.28 15.34 -18.59
C ARG A 113 8.59 16.63 -17.85
N ASP A 114 9.19 16.56 -16.66
CA ASP A 114 9.54 17.74 -15.86
C ASP A 114 10.60 18.63 -16.51
N LYS A 115 11.44 18.06 -17.39
CA LYS A 115 12.37 18.83 -18.23
C LYS A 115 11.65 19.66 -19.30
N VAL A 116 10.41 19.34 -19.64
CA VAL A 116 9.61 20.09 -20.61
C VAL A 116 8.97 21.28 -19.91
N GLN A 117 9.53 22.47 -20.10
CA GLN A 117 9.08 23.70 -19.42
C GLN A 117 7.65 24.12 -19.77
N VAL A 118 7.16 23.76 -20.96
CA VAL A 118 5.82 24.14 -21.43
C VAL A 118 5.19 22.96 -22.17
N ILE A 119 4.07 22.45 -21.65
CA ILE A 119 3.25 21.44 -22.33
C ILE A 119 2.24 22.18 -23.20
N GLU A 120 2.49 22.25 -24.51
CA GLU A 120 1.66 23.03 -25.45
C GLU A 120 0.19 22.58 -25.48
N GLU A 121 -0.07 21.28 -25.27
CA GLU A 121 -1.42 20.72 -25.20
C GLU A 121 -2.24 21.31 -24.04
N ASN A 122 -1.57 21.63 -22.93
CA ASN A 122 -2.18 22.25 -21.75
C ASN A 122 -2.36 23.76 -21.90
N ILE A 123 -1.85 24.39 -22.97
CA ILE A 123 -2.07 25.81 -23.24
C ILE A 123 -3.53 26.01 -23.64
N PRO A 124 -4.34 26.78 -22.87
CA PRO A 124 -5.72 27.07 -23.24
C PRO A 124 -5.82 27.72 -24.62
N ALA A 125 -6.89 27.40 -25.38
CA ALA A 125 -7.09 27.88 -26.75
C ALA A 125 -6.98 29.41 -26.90
N LYS A 126 -7.37 30.18 -25.88
CA LYS A 126 -7.25 31.65 -25.85
C LYS A 126 -5.82 32.19 -25.92
N PHE A 127 -4.80 31.35 -25.67
CA PHE A 127 -3.38 31.70 -25.74
C PHE A 127 -2.64 31.06 -26.92
N ARG A 128 -3.31 30.23 -27.74
CA ARG A 128 -2.71 29.64 -28.95
C ARG A 128 -2.81 30.65 -30.09
N ARG A 129 -1.72 30.90 -30.82
CA ARG A 129 -1.77 31.74 -32.03
C ARG A 129 -2.58 31.00 -33.11
N GLN A 130 -3.71 31.58 -33.52
CA GLN A 130 -4.46 31.10 -34.68
C GLN A 130 -3.65 31.44 -35.94
N HIS A 131 -3.24 30.41 -36.67
CA HIS A 131 -2.68 30.54 -38.02
C HIS A 131 -3.79 30.35 -39.05
#